data_AF-A0A445ETB1-F1
#
_entry.id   AF-A0A445ETB1-F1
#
_cell.length_a   1.000
_cell.length_b   1.000
_cell.length_c   1.000
_cell.angle_alpha   90.00
_cell.angle_beta   90.00
_cell.angle_gamma   90.00
#
_symmetry.space_group_name_H-M   'P 1'
#
loop_
_entity.id
_entity.type
_entity.pdbx_description
1 polymer ?
#
loop_
_entity_poly.entity_id
_entity_poly.type
_entity_poly.pdbx_seq_one_letter_code
_entity_poly.pdbx_strand_id
1 'polypeptide(L)'
;MCVTHCYQRASVFVMEVLEPFEGWSQGSFQVRLSSGLCDYGLFHALHYPCCPTLAACASASIEWTSYVHPVYRSEAMFKVFEMEFPPIQDKSVWPEWYGTLLRPNPLMRKKATGRPVSTRFQNDMDKVQR
;
A
#
# COMPACT_ATOMS: atom_id res chain seq x y z
N MET A 1 8.36 3.65 -10.16
CA MET A 1 7.83 3.90 -11.51
C MET A 1 8.20 5.31 -11.92
N CYS A 2 8.92 5.47 -13.03
CA CYS A 2 9.18 6.79 -13.61
C CYS A 2 8.51 6.84 -14.98
N VAL A 3 7.69 7.86 -15.23
CA VAL A 3 7.06 8.09 -16.53
C VAL A 3 8.08 8.75 -17.45
N THR A 4 8.46 8.09 -18.54
CA THR A 4 9.47 8.59 -19.48
C THR A 4 8.86 9.33 -20.66
N HIS A 5 7.69 8.88 -21.11
CA HIS A 5 7.01 9.45 -22.25
C HIS A 5 5.49 9.32 -22.07
N CYS A 6 4.76 10.41 -22.35
CA CYS A 6 3.30 10.42 -22.34
C CYS A 6 2.79 11.16 -23.55
N TYR A 7 1.89 10.53 -24.30
CA TYR A 7 1.21 11.16 -25.43
C TYR A 7 -0.23 10.71 -25.51
N GLN A 8 -1.06 11.56 -26.12
CA GLN A 8 -2.47 11.28 -26.34
C GLN A 8 -2.67 10.78 -27.77
N ARG A 9 -3.40 9.66 -27.91
CA ARG A 9 -3.84 9.13 -29.20
C ARG A 9 -5.36 8.98 -29.16
N ALA A 10 -6.06 9.88 -29.86
CA ALA A 10 -7.51 10.04 -29.74
C ALA A 10 -7.95 10.25 -28.27
N SER A 11 -8.75 9.35 -27.71
CA SER A 11 -9.22 9.41 -26.32
C SER A 11 -8.41 8.54 -25.35
N VAL A 12 -7.23 8.04 -25.77
CA VAL A 12 -6.36 7.15 -25.00
C VAL A 12 -5.03 7.83 -24.73
N PHE A 13 -4.59 7.83 -23.48
CA PHE A 13 -3.24 8.23 -23.09
C PHE A 13 -2.35 6.99 -23.09
N VAL A 14 -1.22 7.06 -23.79
CA VAL A 14 -0.22 6.00 -23.80
C VAL A 14 0.98 6.50 -23.01
N MET A 15 1.45 5.68 -22.08
CA MET A 15 2.49 6.03 -21.14
C MET A 15 3.57 4.97 -21.11
N GLU A 16 4.82 5.39 -21.26
CA GLU A 16 5.96 4.52 -21.03
C GLU A 16 6.49 4.72 -19.63
N VAL A 17 6.68 3.61 -18.92
CA VAL A 17 7.08 3.59 -17.51
C VAL A 17 8.28 2.68 -17.34
N LEU A 18 9.26 3.17 -16.59
CA LEU A 18 10.37 2.37 -16.07
C LEU A 18 10.00 1.83 -14.69
N GLU A 19 9.91 0.51 -14.58
CA GLU A 19 9.68 -0.19 -13.32
C GLU A 19 11.00 -0.51 -12.61
N PRO A 20 11.09 -0.38 -11.27
CA PRO A 20 12.35 -0.62 -10.54
C PRO A 20 12.71 -2.10 -10.31
N PHE A 21 11.92 -3.07 -10.79
CA PHE A 21 12.02 -4.47 -10.34
C PHE A 21 13.11 -5.25 -11.09
N GLU A 22 14.25 -5.52 -10.42
CA GLU A 22 15.37 -6.43 -10.82
C GLU A 22 15.86 -6.36 -12.29
N GLY A 23 15.64 -5.22 -12.94
CA GLY A 23 15.98 -4.97 -14.33
C GLY A 23 15.09 -3.84 -14.83
N TRP A 24 15.66 -2.87 -15.54
CA TRP A 24 14.88 -1.78 -16.11
C TRP A 24 14.05 -2.35 -17.27
N SER A 25 12.88 -2.89 -16.95
CA SER A 25 11.92 -3.31 -17.96
C SER A 25 11.05 -2.11 -18.34
N GLN A 26 11.04 -1.79 -19.63
CA GLN A 26 10.22 -0.73 -20.19
C GLN A 26 8.84 -1.31 -20.49
N GLY A 27 7.83 -0.81 -19.80
CA GLY A 27 6.43 -1.15 -20.02
C GLY A 27 5.67 0.02 -20.64
N SER A 28 4.72 -0.26 -21.51
CA SER A 28 3.78 0.74 -22.02
C SER A 28 2.39 0.47 -21.47
N PHE A 29 1.73 1.51 -20.95
CA PHE A 29 0.42 1.46 -20.33
C PHE A 29 -0.55 2.40 -21.05
N GLN A 30 -1.76 1.92 -21.26
CA GLN A 30 -2.87 2.69 -21.80
C GLN A 30 -3.80 3.13 -20.68
N VAL A 31 -4.23 4.39 -20.75
CA VAL A 31 -5.18 5.00 -19.83
C VAL A 31 -6.32 5.63 -20.62
N ARG A 32 -7.55 5.29 -20.26
CA ARG A 32 -8.76 5.97 -20.76
C ARG A 32 -9.46 6.64 -19.60
N LEU A 33 -9.30 7.96 -19.52
CA LEU A 33 -9.87 8.79 -18.45
C LEU A 33 -11.40 8.77 -18.47
N SER A 34 -12.04 8.87 -19.65
CA SER A 34 -13.51 8.90 -19.78
C SER A 34 -14.23 7.66 -19.27
N SER A 35 -13.59 6.49 -19.38
CA SER A 35 -14.15 5.20 -18.94
C SER A 35 -13.56 4.69 -17.63
N GLY A 36 -12.62 5.43 -17.03
CA GLY A 36 -11.96 4.99 -15.81
C GLY A 36 -11.12 3.72 -15.94
N LEU A 37 -10.38 3.56 -17.05
CA LEU A 37 -9.61 2.34 -17.35
C LEU A 37 -8.10 2.60 -17.41
N CYS A 38 -7.32 1.68 -16.85
CA CYS A 38 -5.88 1.55 -17.04
C CYS A 38 -5.48 0.09 -17.23
N ASP A 39 -4.41 -0.19 -17.96
CA ASP A 39 -3.87 -1.54 -18.16
C ASP A 39 -3.44 -2.23 -16.84
N TYR A 40 -3.10 -1.48 -15.79
CA TYR A 40 -2.90 -2.02 -14.43
C TYR A 40 -4.17 -2.60 -13.77
N GLY A 41 -5.34 -2.36 -14.38
CA GLY A 41 -6.64 -2.70 -13.86
C GLY A 41 -7.62 -1.52 -13.90
N LEU A 42 -8.91 -1.83 -13.77
CA LEU A 42 -9.96 -0.84 -13.58
C LEU A 42 -9.68 0.00 -12.32
N PHE A 43 -9.89 1.32 -12.38
CA PHE A 43 -9.85 2.19 -11.19
C PHE A 43 -10.84 1.73 -10.11
N HIS A 44 -11.86 0.98 -10.49
CA HIS A 44 -12.84 0.40 -9.58
C HIS A 44 -12.27 -0.61 -8.58
N ALA A 45 -11.25 -1.40 -8.95
CA ALA A 45 -10.76 -2.46 -8.05
C ALA A 45 -10.00 -1.90 -6.85
N LEU A 46 -9.21 -0.84 -7.06
CA LEU A 46 -8.42 -0.20 -6.01
C LEU A 46 -9.09 1.05 -5.44
N HIS A 47 -10.21 1.51 -6.04
CA HIS A 47 -10.93 2.71 -5.62
C HIS A 47 -10.05 3.99 -5.56
N TYR A 48 -8.88 3.95 -6.21
CA TYR A 48 -7.84 4.98 -6.20
C TYR A 48 -7.10 4.99 -7.55
N PRO A 49 -6.73 6.16 -8.10
CA PRO A 49 -6.01 6.25 -9.38
C PRO A 49 -4.60 5.66 -9.30
N CYS A 50 -4.23 4.80 -10.26
CA CYS A 50 -2.86 4.32 -10.37
C CYS A 50 -1.89 5.40 -10.89
N CYS A 51 -0.59 5.18 -10.77
CA CYS A 51 0.44 6.14 -11.18
C CYS A 51 0.30 6.57 -12.66
N PRO A 52 0.08 5.66 -13.65
CA PRO A 52 -0.13 6.09 -15.04
C PRO A 52 -1.35 7.01 -15.23
N THR A 53 -2.36 6.84 -14.39
CA THR A 53 -3.60 7.63 -14.46
C THR A 53 -3.41 9.01 -13.90
N LEU A 54 -2.70 9.14 -12.77
CA LEU A 54 -2.33 10.43 -12.23
C LEU A 54 -1.52 11.25 -13.24
N ALA A 55 -0.59 10.59 -13.94
CA ALA A 55 0.20 11.24 -14.98
C ALA A 55 -0.65 11.60 -16.21
N ALA A 56 -1.59 10.75 -16.64
CA ALA A 56 -2.53 11.09 -17.71
C ALA A 56 -3.44 12.28 -17.35
N CYS A 57 -3.95 12.33 -16.11
CA CYS A 57 -4.70 13.47 -15.59
C CYS A 57 -3.85 14.75 -15.61
N ALA A 58 -2.59 14.70 -15.18
CA ALA A 58 -1.68 15.83 -15.23
C ALA A 58 -1.44 16.32 -16.67
N SER A 59 -1.22 15.39 -17.62
CA SER A 59 -1.07 15.73 -19.04
C SER A 59 -2.33 16.33 -19.66
N ALA A 60 -3.51 15.89 -19.20
CA ALA A 60 -4.79 16.40 -19.67
C ALA A 60 -5.28 17.66 -18.94
N SER A 61 -4.55 18.13 -17.92
CA SER A 61 -5.01 19.18 -16.98
C SER A 61 -6.37 18.86 -16.34
N ILE A 62 -6.64 17.57 -16.09
CA ILE A 62 -7.85 17.08 -15.44
C ILE A 62 -7.57 16.88 -13.95
N GLU A 63 -8.51 17.32 -13.12
CA GLU A 63 -8.43 17.08 -11.69
C GLU A 63 -8.58 15.58 -11.39
N TRP A 64 -7.56 14.96 -10.79
CA TRP A 64 -7.57 13.53 -10.50
C TRP A 64 -8.45 13.15 -9.30
N THR A 65 -8.80 14.12 -8.46
CA THR A 65 -9.57 13.93 -7.22
C THR A 65 -10.96 13.34 -7.47
N SER A 66 -11.53 13.58 -8.65
CA SER A 66 -12.82 13.01 -9.07
C SER A 66 -12.79 11.48 -9.21
N TYR A 67 -11.61 10.90 -9.41
CA TYR A 67 -11.41 9.46 -9.53
C TYR A 67 -11.10 8.77 -8.18
N VAL A 68 -10.97 9.55 -7.10
CA VAL A 68 -10.70 9.02 -5.75
C VAL A 68 -12.01 8.69 -5.07
N HIS A 69 -12.17 7.44 -4.65
CA HIS A 69 -13.35 7.02 -3.92
C HIS A 69 -13.44 7.74 -2.55
N PRO A 70 -14.64 8.10 -2.07
CA PRO A 70 -14.82 8.81 -0.80
C PRO A 70 -14.16 8.15 0.42
N VAL A 71 -13.98 6.82 0.40
CA VAL A 71 -13.30 6.07 1.49
C VAL A 71 -11.86 6.50 1.74
N TYR A 72 -11.18 7.05 0.73
CA TYR A 72 -9.80 7.54 0.83
C TYR A 72 -9.70 9.03 1.12
N ARG A 73 -10.83 9.74 1.24
CA ARG A 73 -10.81 11.16 1.62
C ARG A 73 -10.44 11.30 3.10
N SER A 74 -9.78 12.40 3.42
CA SER A 74 -9.44 12.75 4.81
C SER A 74 -10.66 12.72 5.72
N GLU A 75 -11.82 13.16 5.22
CA GLU A 75 -13.12 13.10 5.90
C GLU A 75 -13.46 11.68 6.40
N ALA A 76 -13.23 10.65 5.59
CA ALA A 76 -13.49 9.26 5.97
C ALA A 76 -12.47 8.79 7.02
N MET A 77 -11.20 9.19 6.88
CA MET A 77 -10.17 8.89 7.89
C MET A 77 -10.50 9.54 9.24
N PHE A 78 -10.90 10.82 9.25
CA PHE A 78 -11.28 11.52 10.47
C PHE A 78 -12.48 10.85 11.16
N LYS A 79 -13.49 10.42 10.40
CA LYS A 79 -14.64 9.67 10.95
C LYS A 79 -14.24 8.36 11.64
N VAL A 80 -13.20 7.66 11.16
CA VAL A 80 -12.70 6.44 11.82
C VAL A 80 -12.10 6.76 13.19
N PHE A 81 -11.44 7.92 13.33
CA PHE A 81 -10.82 8.37 14.57
C PHE A 81 -11.71 9.28 15.43
N GLU A 82 -12.88 9.68 14.93
CA GLU A 82 -13.87 10.46 15.67
C GLU A 82 -14.41 9.67 16.88
N MET A 83 -14.39 8.34 16.79
CA MET A 83 -14.73 7.50 17.92
C MET A 83 -13.65 7.60 19.00
N GLU A 84 -13.99 8.21 20.13
CA GLU A 84 -13.16 8.18 21.31
C GLU A 84 -13.08 6.75 21.86
N PHE A 85 -11.88 6.18 21.89
CA PHE A 85 -11.65 4.98 22.66
C PHE A 85 -11.69 5.36 24.14
N PRO A 86 -12.54 4.73 24.96
CA PRO A 86 -12.50 4.96 26.39
C PRO A 86 -11.10 4.60 26.90
N PRO A 87 -10.56 5.35 27.87
CA PRO A 87 -9.29 4.99 28.48
C PRO A 87 -9.37 3.55 29.00
N ILE A 88 -8.29 2.80 28.81
CA ILE A 88 -8.16 1.47 29.40
C ILE A 88 -8.29 1.65 30.91
N GLN A 89 -9.31 1.02 31.49
CA GLN A 89 -9.59 1.16 32.91
C GLN A 89 -8.44 0.57 33.74
N ASP A 90 -8.35 0.93 35.03
CA ASP A 90 -7.36 0.33 35.92
C ASP A 90 -7.55 -1.19 36.01
N LYS A 91 -6.44 -1.94 36.17
CA LYS A 91 -6.51 -3.41 36.26
C LYS A 91 -7.41 -3.89 37.39
N SER A 92 -7.59 -3.12 38.46
CA SER A 92 -8.45 -3.47 39.60
C SER A 92 -9.94 -3.56 39.25
N VAL A 93 -10.38 -2.88 38.19
CA VAL A 93 -11.79 -2.88 37.75
C VAL A 93 -12.04 -3.80 36.55
N TRP A 94 -11.03 -4.52 36.08
CA TRP A 94 -11.20 -5.46 34.98
C TRP A 94 -12.05 -6.66 35.44
N PRO A 95 -13.00 -7.13 34.60
CA PRO A 95 -13.75 -8.32 34.91
C PRO A 95 -12.80 -9.52 34.99
N GLU A 96 -13.18 -10.50 35.81
CA GLU A 96 -12.44 -11.75 35.90
C GLU A 96 -12.45 -12.44 34.52
N TRP A 97 -11.27 -12.84 34.05
CA TRP A 97 -11.13 -13.43 32.72
C TRP A 97 -11.63 -14.88 32.72
N TYR A 98 -12.73 -15.15 32.01
CA TYR A 98 -13.29 -16.50 31.83
C TYR A 98 -12.89 -17.19 30.51
N GLY A 99 -12.08 -16.54 29.67
CA GLY A 99 -11.66 -17.10 28.39
C GLY A 99 -10.65 -18.25 28.56
N THR A 100 -10.55 -19.13 27.57
CA THR A 100 -9.49 -20.15 27.54
C THR A 100 -8.14 -19.47 27.66
N LEU A 101 -7.37 -19.86 28.66
CA LEU A 101 -5.98 -19.46 28.79
C LEU A 101 -5.23 -19.97 27.56
N LEU A 102 -4.98 -19.08 26.59
CA LEU A 102 -4.11 -19.32 25.46
C LEU A 102 -2.68 -19.41 25.96
N ARG A 103 -2.34 -20.53 26.60
CA ARG A 103 -0.97 -20.86 26.95
C ARG A 103 -0.29 -21.37 25.68
N PRO A 104 0.82 -20.74 25.25
CA PRO A 104 1.64 -21.30 24.19
C PRO A 104 2.01 -22.74 24.57
N ASN A 105 1.83 -23.68 23.64
CA ASN A 105 2.17 -25.08 23.86
C ASN A 105 3.61 -25.18 24.42
N PRO A 106 3.82 -25.72 25.62
CA PRO A 106 5.15 -25.83 26.22
C PRO A 106 6.15 -26.58 25.33
N LEU A 107 5.67 -27.56 24.55
CA LEU A 107 6.49 -28.32 23.61
C LEU A 107 6.92 -27.51 22.38
N MET A 108 6.18 -26.44 22.06
CA MET A 108 6.50 -25.50 20.97
C MET A 108 7.28 -24.28 21.47
N ARG A 109 7.54 -24.15 22.78
CA ARG A 109 8.40 -23.09 23.30
C ARG A 109 9.82 -23.33 22.82
N LYS A 110 10.48 -22.29 22.32
CA LYS A 110 11.90 -22.35 22.01
C LYS A 110 12.67 -22.68 23.29
N LYS A 111 13.53 -23.70 23.23
CA LYS A 111 14.39 -24.11 24.35
C LYS A 111 15.50 -23.07 24.63
N ALA A 112 15.95 -22.37 23.59
CA ALA A 112 16.97 -21.34 23.70
C ALA A 112 16.34 -20.03 24.17
N THR A 113 16.86 -19.48 25.25
CA THR A 113 16.53 -18.14 25.74
C THR A 113 17.22 -17.10 24.86
N GLY A 114 16.50 -16.05 24.48
CA GLY A 114 17.07 -14.91 23.73
C GLY A 114 16.67 -14.85 22.25
N ARG A 115 17.27 -13.90 21.54
CA ARG A 115 16.99 -13.67 20.12
C ARG A 115 17.51 -14.86 19.31
N PRO A 116 16.70 -15.44 18.41
CA PRO A 116 17.20 -16.44 17.46
C PRO A 116 18.37 -15.86 16.67
N VAL A 117 19.40 -16.67 16.45
CA VAL A 117 20.46 -16.31 15.52
C VAL A 117 19.80 -15.98 14.18
N SER A 118 20.09 -14.78 13.68
CA SER A 118 19.54 -14.34 12.41
C SER A 118 19.98 -15.30 11.32
N THR A 119 19.01 -15.94 10.65
CA THR A 119 19.23 -16.72 9.43
C THR A 119 19.24 -15.83 8.19
N ARG A 120 19.15 -14.50 8.36
CA ARG A 120 19.21 -13.54 7.26
C ARG A 120 20.57 -13.69 6.57
N PHE A 121 20.53 -14.00 5.27
CA PHE A 121 21.69 -13.93 4.40
C PHE A 121 22.22 -12.50 4.37
N GLN A 122 23.52 -12.34 4.61
CA GLN A 122 24.19 -11.04 4.46
C GLN A 122 24.11 -10.63 2.99
N ASN A 123 23.63 -9.41 2.72
CA ASN A 123 23.61 -8.85 1.37
C ASN A 123 24.70 -7.79 1.20
N ASP A 124 24.85 -7.27 -0.02
CA ASP A 124 25.90 -6.29 -0.34
C ASP A 124 25.78 -4.98 0.47
N MET A 125 24.61 -4.70 1.05
CA MET A 125 24.40 -3.56 1.94
C MET A 125 24.99 -3.76 3.34
N ASP A 126 25.22 -5.01 3.76
CA ASP A 126 25.86 -5.34 5.05
C ASP A 126 27.41 -5.30 4.94
N LYS A 127 27.95 -5.16 3.72
CA LYS A 127 29.39 -4.96 3.45
C LYS A 127 29.79 -3.50 3.66
N VAL A 128 29.62 -2.97 4.87
CA VAL A 128 30.24 -1.68 5.21
C VAL A 128 31.75 -1.90 5.36
N GLN A 129 32.50 -1.13 4.58
CA GLN A 129 33.96 -1.17 4.39
C GLN A 129 34.73 -1.26 5.71
N ARG A 130 35.69 -2.20 5.75
CA ARG A 130 36.77 -2.24 6.74
C ARG A 130 37.96 -1.45 6.26
#